data_AF-A0AAD6XK67-F1
#
_entry.id   AF-A0AAD6XK67-F1
#
_cell.length_a   1.000
_cell.length_b   1.000
_cell.length_c   1.000
_cell.angle_alpha   90.00
_cell.angle_beta   90.00
_cell.angle_gamma   90.00
#
_symmetry.space_group_name_H-M   'P 1'
#
loop_
_entity.id
_entity.type
_entity.pdbx_description
1 polymer ?
#
loop_
_entity_poly.entity_id
_entity_poly.type
_entity_poly.pdbx_seq_one_letter_code
_entity_poly.pdbx_strand_id
1 'polypeptide(L)'
;GRNIKEIILQGNANGLFAPGNPNHVNLFQWLWSRIVQLHFDEFQDHWNTTPRHAQKFKLLPTAVPEMIFFYPERYDMLHCGTTVPAQLVEELR
;
A
#
# COMPACT_ATOMS: atom_id res chain seq x y z
N GLY A 1 -1.42 18.58 -3.60
CA GLY A 1 -0.49 17.66 -2.90
C GLY A 1 0.92 18.07 -3.23
N ARG A 2 1.85 18.00 -2.28
CA ARG A 2 3.28 18.20 -2.60
C ARG A 2 3.73 17.09 -3.55
N ASN A 3 4.41 17.44 -4.62
CA ASN A 3 4.91 16.47 -5.57
C ASN A 3 6.09 15.73 -4.94
N ILE A 4 5.89 14.48 -4.54
CA ILE A 4 6.91 13.63 -3.91
C ILE A 4 8.20 13.60 -4.75
N LYS A 5 8.05 13.60 -6.08
CA LYS A 5 9.18 13.67 -7.02
C LYS A 5 10.02 14.93 -6.81
N GLU A 6 9.38 16.09 -6.62
CA GLU A 6 10.10 17.35 -6.39
C GLU A 6 10.89 17.33 -5.08
N ILE A 7 10.32 16.77 -4.01
CA ILE A 7 11.00 16.65 -2.72
C ILE A 7 12.22 15.71 -2.83
N ILE A 8 12.06 14.57 -3.51
CA ILE A 8 13.17 13.63 -3.74
C ILE A 8 14.28 14.30 -4.55
N LEU A 9 13.93 15.04 -5.61
CA LEU A 9 14.90 15.75 -6.45
C LEU A 9 15.61 16.88 -5.70
N GLN A 10 14.92 17.57 -4.78
CA GLN A 10 15.54 18.57 -3.90
C GLN A 10 16.59 17.94 -2.97
N GLY A 11 16.37 16.72 -2.50
CA GLY A 11 17.37 16.01 -1.69
C GLY A 11 18.71 15.82 -2.42
N ASN A 12 18.66 15.53 -3.72
CA ASN A 12 19.86 15.46 -4.57
C ASN A 12 20.46 16.85 -4.81
N ALA A 13 19.63 17.83 -5.19
CA ALA A 13 20.09 19.19 -5.50
C ALA A 13 20.73 19.91 -4.29
N ASN A 14 20.25 19.64 -3.07
CA ASN A 14 20.73 20.24 -1.83
C ASN A 14 21.90 19.46 -1.19
N GLY A 15 22.39 18.39 -1.84
CA GLY A 15 23.50 17.58 -1.34
C GLY A 15 23.16 16.63 -0.18
N LEU A 16 21.88 16.42 0.13
CA LEU A 16 21.43 15.47 1.15
C LEU A 16 21.54 14.01 0.68
N PHE A 17 21.46 13.79 -0.62
CA PHE A 17 21.59 12.49 -1.25
C PHE A 17 22.69 12.49 -2.30
N ALA A 18 23.65 11.56 -2.20
CA ALA A 18 24.73 11.39 -3.15
C ALA A 18 24.52 10.07 -3.92
N PRO A 19 24.08 10.11 -5.19
CA PRO A 19 23.78 8.89 -5.96
C PRO A 19 25.02 8.01 -6.22
N GLY A 20 26.21 8.59 -6.19
CA GLY A 20 27.48 7.86 -6.31
C GLY A 20 27.92 7.14 -5.04
N ASN A 21 27.24 7.35 -3.90
CA ASN A 21 27.56 6.70 -2.64
C ASN A 21 26.60 5.52 -2.36
N PRO A 22 27.09 4.26 -2.40
CA PRO A 22 26.26 3.09 -2.17
C PRO A 22 25.51 3.10 -0.83
N ASN A 23 26.10 3.69 0.21
CA ASN A 23 25.46 3.78 1.53
C ASN A 23 24.23 4.70 1.50
N HIS A 24 24.28 5.80 0.75
CA HIS A 24 23.13 6.70 0.59
C HIS A 24 22.01 6.00 -0.18
N VAL A 25 22.36 5.29 -1.26
CA VAL A 25 21.40 4.54 -2.08
C VAL A 25 20.70 3.45 -1.27
N ASN A 26 21.47 2.61 -0.57
CA ASN A 26 20.91 1.51 0.24
C ASN A 26 20.04 2.04 1.38
N LEU A 27 20.49 3.08 2.08
CA LEU A 27 19.71 3.69 3.16
C LEU A 27 18.41 4.32 2.63
N PHE A 28 18.48 5.02 1.49
CA PHE A 28 17.29 5.58 0.86
C PHE A 28 16.30 4.50 0.46
N GLN A 29 16.74 3.41 -0.17
CA GLN A 29 15.87 2.30 -0.57
C GLN A 29 15.21 1.63 0.65
N TRP A 30 15.95 1.44 1.73
CA TRP A 30 15.44 0.86 2.98
C TRP A 30 14.43 1.78 3.69
N LEU A 31 14.71 3.10 3.75
CA LEU A 31 13.79 4.08 4.34
C LEU A 31 12.54 4.26 3.49
N TRP A 32 12.71 4.37 2.17
CA TRP A 32 11.64 4.67 1.24
C TRP A 32 10.56 3.59 1.26
N SER A 33 10.93 2.32 1.22
CA SER A 33 9.96 1.22 1.26
C SER A 33 9.12 1.23 2.55
N ARG A 34 9.75 1.53 3.71
CA ARG A 34 9.07 1.64 5.00
C ARG A 34 8.12 2.84 5.07
N ILE A 35 8.55 4.00 4.60
CA ILE A 35 7.72 5.22 4.59
C ILE A 35 6.52 5.02 3.67
N VAL A 36 6.72 4.44 2.48
CA VAL A 36 5.65 4.13 1.55
C VAL A 36 4.68 3.13 2.15
N GLN A 37 5.18 2.06 2.79
CA GLN A 37 4.32 1.08 3.46
C GLN A 37 3.48 1.73 4.56
N LEU A 38 4.08 2.57 5.41
CA LEU A 38 3.36 3.27 6.48
C LEU A 38 2.17 4.08 5.93
N HIS A 39 2.37 4.84 4.85
CA HIS A 39 1.30 5.61 4.24
C HIS A 39 0.24 4.73 3.55
N PHE A 40 0.63 3.58 2.99
CA PHE A 40 -0.34 2.63 2.48
C PHE A 40 -1.17 2.00 3.59
N ASP A 41 -0.57 1.67 4.73
CA ASP A 41 -1.27 1.15 5.90
C ASP A 41 -2.27 2.18 6.43
N GLU A 42 -1.84 3.45 6.60
CA GLU A 42 -2.73 4.57 6.97
C GLU A 42 -3.89 4.73 5.99
N PHE A 43 -3.61 4.63 4.68
CA PHE A 43 -4.64 4.72 3.66
C PHE A 43 -5.61 3.55 3.72
N GLN A 44 -5.10 2.33 3.90
CA GLN A 44 -5.91 1.12 4.03
C GLN A 44 -6.86 1.25 5.22
N ASP A 45 -6.36 1.67 6.38
CA ASP A 45 -7.16 1.88 7.59
C ASP A 45 -8.23 2.95 7.37
N HIS A 46 -7.85 4.09 6.79
CA HIS A 46 -8.78 5.16 6.45
C HIS A 46 -9.88 4.66 5.50
N TRP A 47 -9.49 3.93 4.45
CA TRP A 47 -10.42 3.44 3.44
C TRP A 47 -11.35 2.35 3.98
N ASN A 48 -10.87 1.50 4.89
CA ASN A 48 -11.67 0.44 5.51
C ASN A 48 -12.62 0.98 6.58
N THR A 49 -12.27 2.07 7.26
CA THR A 49 -13.12 2.72 8.28
C THR A 49 -14.12 3.71 7.71
N THR A 50 -13.87 4.26 6.52
CA THR A 50 -14.75 5.25 5.90
C THR A 50 -16.14 4.66 5.60
N PRO A 51 -17.23 5.24 6.15
CA PRO A 51 -18.59 4.78 5.87
C PRO A 51 -18.89 4.84 4.37
N ARG A 52 -19.53 3.77 3.85
CA ARG A 52 -19.91 3.71 2.44
C ARG A 52 -21.42 3.84 2.31
N HIS A 53 -21.83 4.79 1.49
CA HIS A 53 -23.23 4.99 1.17
C HIS A 53 -23.65 4.07 0.02
N ALA A 54 -24.81 3.43 0.18
CA ALA A 54 -25.39 2.56 -0.83
C ALA A 54 -25.66 3.34 -2.13
N GLN A 55 -25.14 2.82 -3.24
CA GLN A 55 -25.39 3.37 -4.58
C GLN A 55 -26.28 2.41 -5.37
N LYS A 56 -27.54 2.80 -5.62
CA LYS A 56 -28.61 1.92 -6.14
C LYS A 56 -28.32 1.21 -7.47
N PHE A 57 -27.49 1.81 -8.34
CA PHE A 57 -27.23 1.30 -9.69
C PHE A 57 -25.84 0.67 -9.86
N LYS A 58 -25.14 0.37 -8.76
CA LYS A 58 -23.80 -0.20 -8.83
C LYS A 58 -23.88 -1.74 -8.86
N LEU A 59 -23.21 -2.35 -9.83
CA LEU A 59 -23.07 -3.81 -9.92
C LEU A 59 -22.22 -4.38 -8.78
N LEU A 60 -21.19 -3.63 -8.36
CA LEU A 60 -20.28 -4.06 -7.31
C LEU A 60 -20.87 -3.79 -5.92
N PRO A 61 -20.61 -4.66 -4.93
CA PRO A 61 -21.09 -4.50 -3.57
C PRO A 61 -20.61 -3.18 -2.97
N THR A 62 -21.46 -2.65 -2.09
CA THR A 62 -21.14 -1.49 -1.27
C THR A 62 -20.82 -1.98 0.13
N ALA A 63 -19.56 -2.33 0.36
CA ALA A 63 -19.08 -2.79 1.66
C ALA A 63 -17.61 -2.42 1.87
N VAL A 64 -17.14 -2.62 3.09
CA VAL A 64 -15.72 -2.47 3.45
C VAL A 64 -14.90 -3.45 2.57
N PRO A 65 -13.90 -2.98 1.83
CA PRO A 65 -13.12 -3.81 0.91
C PRO A 65 -12.50 -5.02 1.57
N GLU A 66 -11.99 -4.85 2.79
CA GLU A 66 -11.48 -5.93 3.61
C GLU A 66 -12.52 -7.05 3.82
N MET A 67 -13.78 -6.69 4.11
CA MET A 67 -14.85 -7.66 4.26
C MET A 67 -15.18 -8.38 2.95
N ILE A 68 -15.13 -7.67 1.82
CA ILE A 68 -15.32 -8.27 0.49
C ILE A 68 -14.16 -9.23 0.16
N PHE A 69 -12.94 -8.86 0.55
CA PHE A 69 -11.74 -9.65 0.32
C PHE A 69 -11.74 -10.95 1.13
N PHE A 70 -12.05 -10.88 2.43
CA PHE A 70 -12.05 -12.06 3.31
C PHE A 70 -13.32 -12.90 3.24
N TYR A 71 -14.45 -12.31 2.88
CA TYR A 71 -15.76 -12.98 2.87
C TYR A 71 -16.55 -12.67 1.59
N PRO A 72 -16.00 -12.97 0.40
CA PRO A 72 -16.66 -12.66 -0.86
C PRO A 72 -18.04 -13.34 -0.99
N GLU A 73 -18.24 -14.50 -0.35
CA GLU A 73 -19.49 -15.24 -0.41
C GLU A 73 -20.67 -14.50 0.23
N ARG A 74 -20.41 -13.57 1.16
CA ARG A 74 -21.46 -12.71 1.76
C ARG A 74 -22.00 -11.66 0.80
N TYR A 75 -21.35 -11.48 -0.35
CA TYR A 75 -21.65 -10.47 -1.36
C TYR A 75 -21.90 -11.09 -2.74
N ASP A 76 -22.28 -12.37 -2.81
CA ASP A 76 -22.48 -13.12 -4.04
C ASP A 76 -21.23 -13.15 -4.95
N MET A 77 -20.05 -13.12 -4.34
CA MET A 77 -18.76 -13.17 -5.04
C MET A 77 -18.02 -14.49 -4.77
N LEU A 78 -17.00 -14.76 -5.59
CA LEU A 78 -16.16 -15.96 -5.50
C LEU A 78 -14.81 -15.63 -4.86
N HIS A 79 -14.30 -16.55 -4.02
CA HIS A 79 -12.95 -16.46 -3.49
C HIS A 79 -11.91 -16.83 -4.56
N CYS A 80 -11.28 -15.82 -5.15
CA CYS A 80 -10.25 -15.99 -6.18
C CYS A 80 -8.81 -16.00 -5.63
N GLY A 81 -8.63 -15.85 -4.30
CA GLY A 81 -7.32 -15.84 -3.67
C GLY A 81 -6.70 -17.24 -3.55
N THR A 82 -5.37 -17.31 -3.60
CA THR A 82 -4.60 -18.52 -3.27
C THR A 82 -3.88 -18.31 -1.94
N THR A 83 -4.03 -19.25 -1.00
CA THR A 83 -3.37 -19.16 0.30
C THR A 83 -1.88 -19.48 0.14
N VAL A 84 -1.02 -18.57 0.61
CA VAL A 84 0.43 -18.77 0.61
C VAL A 84 0.87 -19.18 2.02
N PRO A 85 1.63 -20.28 2.20
CA PRO A 85 2.16 -20.66 3.51
C PRO A 85 3.06 -19.56 4.08
N ALA A 86 2.90 -19.24 5.37
CA ALA A 86 3.68 -18.19 6.04
C ALA A 86 5.19 -18.47 5.98
N GLN A 87 5.59 -19.74 6.08
CA GLN A 87 6.98 -20.19 5.98
C GLN A 87 7.64 -19.75 4.66
N LEU A 88 6.92 -19.83 3.55
CA LEU A 88 7.44 -19.43 2.24
C LEU A 88 7.65 -17.91 2.15
N VAL A 89 6.86 -17.12 2.88
CA VAL A 89 7.00 -15.66 2.95
C VAL A 89 8.20 -15.27 3.80
N GLU A 90 8.48 -15.99 4.89
CA GLU A 90 9.65 -15.77 5.74
C GLU A 90 10.96 -16.10 5.02
N GLU A 91 10.99 -17.14 4.19
CA GLU A 91 12.16 -17.51 3.39
C GLU A 91 12.54 -16.46 2.33
N LEU A 92 11.60 -15.60 1.93
CA LEU A 92 11.80 -14.55 0.92
C LEU A 92 12.21 -13.19 1.52
N ARG A 93 12.26 -13.07 2.84
CA ARG A 93 12.59 -11.84 3.58
C ARG A 93 14.07 -11.73 3.91
#